data_AF-A0A1H6KXN6-F1
#
_entry.id   AF-A0A1H6KXN6-F1
#
_cell.length_a   1.000
_cell.length_b   1.000
_cell.length_c   1.000
_cell.angle_alpha   90.00
_cell.angle_beta   90.00
_cell.angle_gamma   90.00
#
_symmetry.space_group_name_H-M   'P 1'
#
loop_
_entity.id
_entity.type
_entity.pdbx_description
1 polymer ?
#
loop_
_entity_poly.entity_id
_entity_poly.type
_entity_poly.pdbx_seq_one_letter_code
_entity_poly.pdbx_strand_id
1 'polypeptide(L)'
;MRLSNRSRKPLYSFIYSLVVIIFILGLIGFVLEINKFDVLGKKAWILVVIPLLLYLLLYMFGKPIFEYDSDGETLNFRNNHIRYIFFKENKKDEFPKYKLLKYNVINFYIFKRLYIYVSSKKNKVIVLKYDVTYLRKNELKDLIFSLNKVVRSNKENLSRR
;
A
#
# COMPACT_ATOMS: atom_id res chain seq x y z
N MET A 1 19.83 -1.93 5.49
CA MET A 1 18.93 -0.78 5.53
C MET A 1 17.57 -1.28 5.95
N ARG A 2 16.95 -0.61 6.92
CA ARG A 2 15.57 -0.85 7.33
C ARG A 2 14.70 0.33 6.95
N LEU A 3 13.53 0.06 6.40
CA LEU A 3 12.52 1.05 6.06
C LEU A 3 11.17 0.54 6.54
N SER A 4 10.47 1.34 7.33
CA SER A 4 9.12 1.03 7.77
C SER A 4 8.34 2.31 7.96
N ASN A 5 7.10 2.32 7.46
CA ASN A 5 6.15 3.39 7.74
C ASN A 5 5.14 3.03 8.85
N ARG A 6 5.38 1.96 9.61
CA ARG A 6 4.47 1.46 10.65
C ARG A 6 4.17 2.48 11.75
N SER A 7 5.07 3.43 12.02
CA SER A 7 4.83 4.52 12.98
C SER A 7 3.61 5.37 12.62
N ARG A 8 3.23 5.44 11.33
CA ARG A 8 2.04 6.16 10.84
C ARG A 8 0.75 5.33 10.92
N LYS A 9 0.81 4.10 11.43
CA LYS A 9 -0.36 3.23 11.58
C LYS A 9 -1.51 3.90 12.35
N PRO A 10 -1.28 4.59 13.49
CA PRO A 10 -2.38 5.24 14.22
C PRO A 10 -3.08 6.31 13.38
N LEU A 11 -2.31 7.13 12.63
CA LEU A 11 -2.84 8.16 11.76
C LEU A 11 -3.72 7.59 10.66
N TYR A 12 -3.25 6.56 9.95
CA TYR A 12 -4.05 5.90 8.92
C TYR A 12 -5.30 5.24 9.51
N SER A 13 -5.20 4.65 10.71
CA SER A 13 -6.37 4.09 11.39
C SER A 13 -7.40 5.17 11.70
N PHE A 14 -6.95 6.32 12.21
CA PHE A 14 -7.81 7.47 12.49
C PHE A 14 -8.53 7.95 11.24
N ILE A 15 -7.82 8.16 10.12
CA ILE A 15 -8.42 8.59 8.84
C ILE A 15 -9.49 7.60 8.38
N TYR A 16 -9.19 6.29 8.39
CA TYR A 16 -10.13 5.26 7.96
C TYR A 16 -11.36 5.17 8.87
N SER A 17 -11.21 5.35 10.18
CA SER A 17 -12.33 5.40 11.12
C SER A 17 -13.17 6.66 10.94
N LEU A 18 -12.52 7.81 10.74
CA LEU A 18 -13.20 9.09 10.50
C LEU A 18 -14.12 9.02 9.27
N VAL A 19 -13.65 8.45 8.16
CA VAL A 19 -14.48 8.27 6.96
C VAL A 19 -15.67 7.35 7.21
N VAL A 20 -15.51 6.30 8.01
CA VAL A 20 -16.62 5.41 8.39
C VAL A 20 -17.63 6.15 9.26
N ILE A 21 -17.17 6.96 10.23
CA ILE A 21 -18.05 7.78 11.08
C ILE A 21 -18.83 8.78 10.22
N ILE A 22 -18.16 9.50 9.31
CA ILE A 22 -18.80 10.44 8.39
C ILE A 22 -19.85 9.73 7.53
N PHE A 23 -19.56 8.52 7.05
CA PHE A 23 -20.52 7.72 6.29
C PHE A 23 -21.76 7.35 7.13
N ILE A 24 -21.58 6.91 8.38
CA ILE A 24 -22.69 6.61 9.29
C ILE A 24 -23.52 7.86 9.59
N LEU A 25 -22.88 8.98 9.91
CA LEU A 25 -23.56 10.25 10.13
C LEU A 25 -24.30 10.74 8.87
N GLY A 26 -23.72 10.53 7.68
CA GLY A 26 -24.35 10.81 6.40
C GLY A 26 -25.62 9.97 6.18
N LEU A 27 -25.61 8.68 6.54
CA LEU A 27 -26.80 7.83 6.50
C LEU A 27 -27.90 8.32 7.46
N ILE A 28 -27.53 8.65 8.70
CA ILE A 28 -28.47 9.19 9.69
C ILE A 28 -29.06 10.51 9.19
N GLY A 29 -28.20 11.42 8.72
CA GLY A 29 -28.60 12.70 8.14
C GLY A 29 -29.56 12.52 6.97
N PHE A 30 -29.27 11.61 6.05
CA PHE A 30 -30.14 11.30 4.90
C PHE A 30 -31.53 10.81 5.32
N VAL A 31 -31.61 9.95 6.34
CA VAL A 31 -32.91 9.47 6.87
C VAL A 31 -33.68 10.62 7.51
N LEU A 32 -33.03 11.45 8.33
CA LEU A 32 -33.68 12.60 8.95
C LEU A 32 -34.15 13.64 7.93
N GLU A 33 -33.34 13.84 6.89
CA GLU A 33 -33.61 14.78 5.81
C GLU A 33 -34.90 14.43 5.06
N ILE A 34 -35.04 13.16 4.63
CA ILE A 34 -36.23 12.69 3.90
C ILE A 34 -37.49 12.67 4.76
N ASN A 35 -37.36 12.41 6.07
CA ASN A 35 -38.52 12.18 6.93
C ASN A 35 -38.98 13.42 7.72
N LYS A 36 -38.10 14.38 8.02
CA LYS A 36 -38.40 15.47 8.97
C LYS A 36 -38.05 16.86 8.47
N PHE A 37 -36.94 17.02 7.75
CA PHE A 37 -36.38 18.36 7.49
C PHE A 37 -36.66 18.89 6.09
N ASP A 38 -36.49 18.08 5.04
CA ASP A 38 -36.65 18.46 3.62
C ASP A 38 -35.94 19.79 3.21
N VAL A 39 -34.80 20.08 3.83
CA VAL A 39 -33.92 21.24 3.57
C VAL A 39 -33.15 21.10 2.25
N LEU A 40 -32.61 19.92 1.97
CA LEU A 40 -31.82 19.56 0.79
C LEU A 40 -32.69 19.01 -0.36
N GLY A 41 -33.92 18.59 -0.06
CA GLY A 41 -34.87 18.03 -1.02
C GLY A 41 -34.25 16.95 -1.92
N LYS A 42 -34.36 17.14 -3.24
CA LYS A 42 -33.83 16.20 -4.26
C LYS A 42 -32.30 15.98 -4.18
N LYS A 43 -31.56 16.78 -3.41
CA LYS A 43 -30.09 16.67 -3.27
C LYS A 43 -29.67 15.88 -2.03
N ALA A 44 -30.59 15.37 -1.21
CA ALA A 44 -30.28 14.62 0.01
C ALA A 44 -29.31 13.46 -0.21
N TRP A 45 -29.36 12.80 -1.39
CA TRP A 45 -28.47 11.69 -1.75
C TRP A 45 -26.97 12.01 -1.64
N ILE A 46 -26.59 13.30 -1.70
CA ILE A 46 -25.20 13.77 -1.55
C ILE A 46 -24.62 13.38 -0.19
N LEU A 47 -25.45 13.35 0.87
CA LEU A 47 -25.05 12.96 2.23
C LEU A 47 -24.51 11.53 2.30
N VAL A 48 -24.90 10.66 1.36
CA VAL A 48 -24.44 9.27 1.29
C VAL A 48 -23.38 9.09 0.22
N VAL A 49 -23.55 9.71 -0.96
CA VAL A 49 -22.65 9.51 -2.09
C VAL A 49 -21.26 10.10 -1.83
N ILE A 50 -21.15 11.30 -1.23
CA ILE A 50 -19.84 11.89 -0.94
C ILE A 50 -19.00 11.01 0.00
N PRO A 51 -19.50 10.59 1.18
CA PRO A 51 -18.72 9.73 2.07
C PRO A 51 -18.43 8.35 1.47
N LEU A 52 -19.34 7.81 0.65
CA LEU A 52 -19.11 6.56 -0.07
C LEU A 52 -17.96 6.68 -1.09
N LEU A 53 -17.94 7.75 -1.88
CA LEU A 53 -16.85 8.04 -2.82
C LEU A 53 -15.52 8.22 -2.09
N LEU A 54 -15.52 8.91 -0.94
CA LEU A 54 -14.32 9.07 -0.12
C LEU A 54 -13.80 7.73 0.41
N TYR A 55 -14.70 6.84 0.85
CA TYR A 55 -14.35 5.48 1.25
C TYR A 55 -13.76 4.66 0.10
N LEU A 56 -14.37 4.71 -1.08
CA LEU A 56 -13.88 4.02 -2.27
C LEU A 56 -12.50 4.55 -2.70
N LEU A 57 -12.28 5.86 -2.61
CA LEU A 57 -10.99 6.47 -2.90
C LEU A 57 -9.90 5.97 -1.96
N LEU A 58 -10.17 5.89 -0.65
CA LEU A 58 -9.22 5.30 0.31
C LEU A 58 -8.92 3.84 -0.01
N TYR A 59 -9.93 3.07 -0.42
CA TYR A 59 -9.76 1.68 -0.83
C TYR A 59 -8.86 1.54 -2.07
N MET A 60 -9.02 2.43 -3.06
CA MET A 60 -8.22 2.43 -4.29
C MET A 60 -6.73 2.72 -4.05
N PHE A 61 -6.37 3.45 -3.00
CA PHE A 61 -4.97 3.72 -2.66
C PHE A 61 -4.18 2.49 -2.20
N GLY A 62 -4.88 1.39 -1.85
CA GLY A 62 -4.26 0.10 -1.52
C GLY A 62 -3.74 0.03 -0.10
N LYS A 63 -2.69 -0.78 0.12
CA LYS A 63 -2.19 -1.10 1.47
C LYS A 63 -1.30 0.00 2.04
N PRO A 64 -1.68 0.66 3.16
CA PRO A 64 -0.93 1.78 3.70
C PRO A 64 0.37 1.41 4.40
N ILE A 65 0.49 0.20 4.94
CA ILE A 65 1.68 -0.20 5.70
C ILE A 65 2.64 -0.96 4.79
N PHE A 66 3.86 -0.46 4.67
CA PHE A 66 4.96 -1.06 3.94
C PHE A 66 6.21 -1.12 4.81
N GLU A 67 6.82 -2.30 4.87
CA GLU A 67 8.09 -2.54 5.54
C GLU A 67 9.05 -3.25 4.59
N TYR A 68 10.30 -2.82 4.63
CA TYR A 68 11.41 -3.38 3.89
C TYR A 68 12.61 -3.51 4.82
N ASP A 69 13.22 -4.69 4.85
CA ASP A 69 14.49 -4.91 5.53
C ASP A 69 15.47 -5.59 4.58
N SER A 70 16.65 -4.99 4.48
CA SER A 70 17.79 -5.48 3.70
C SER A 70 18.98 -5.86 4.57
N ASP A 71 18.85 -5.82 5.90
CA ASP A 71 19.91 -6.24 6.83
C ASP A 71 20.01 -7.77 6.85
N GLY A 72 21.24 -8.29 6.81
CA GLY A 72 21.51 -9.73 6.71
C GLY A 72 21.61 -10.26 5.28
N GLU A 73 21.34 -11.55 5.08
CA GLU A 73 21.48 -12.25 3.78
C GLU A 73 20.20 -12.25 2.95
N THR A 74 19.05 -12.01 3.60
CA THR A 74 17.73 -12.01 2.97
C THR A 74 17.22 -10.60 2.72
N LEU A 75 16.26 -10.49 1.80
CA LEU A 75 15.41 -9.32 1.64
C LEU A 75 14.04 -9.67 2.17
N ASN A 76 13.52 -8.79 3.02
CA ASN A 76 12.23 -8.92 3.67
C ASN A 76 11.30 -7.81 3.18
N PHE A 77 10.14 -8.19 2.65
CA PHE A 77 9.09 -7.28 2.25
C PHE A 77 7.82 -7.58 3.01
N ARG A 78 7.16 -6.55 3.51
CA ARG A 78 5.84 -6.65 4.12
C ARG A 78 4.95 -5.53 3.62
N ASN A 79 3.73 -5.88 3.22
CA ASN A 79 2.75 -4.90 2.78
C ASN A 79 1.35 -5.28 3.28
N ASN A 80 0.86 -4.49 4.23
CA ASN A 80 -0.27 -4.83 5.09
C ASN A 80 -1.32 -3.72 5.06
N HIS A 81 -2.58 -4.13 5.20
CA HIS A 81 -3.68 -3.20 5.38
C HIS A 81 -3.83 -2.78 6.86
N ILE A 82 -4.41 -1.60 7.11
CA ILE A 82 -4.60 -1.09 8.48
C ILE A 82 -5.63 -1.92 9.27
N ARG A 83 -6.68 -2.35 8.57
CA ARG A 83 -7.76 -3.18 9.11
C ARG A 83 -7.38 -4.65 9.01
N TYR A 84 -6.74 -5.14 10.07
CA TYR A 84 -6.30 -6.53 10.18
C TYR A 84 -7.46 -7.54 10.20
N ILE A 85 -8.65 -7.12 10.62
CA ILE A 85 -9.82 -7.98 10.84
C ILE A 85 -10.54 -8.35 9.52
N PHE A 86 -10.58 -7.46 8.54
CA PHE A 86 -11.36 -7.66 7.30
C PHE A 86 -10.51 -8.08 6.10
N PHE A 87 -9.18 -7.87 6.13
CA PHE A 87 -8.30 -8.17 5.00
C PHE A 87 -7.28 -9.23 5.41
N LYS A 88 -7.57 -10.50 5.09
CA LYS A 88 -6.73 -11.69 5.33
C LYS A 88 -5.37 -11.64 4.60
N GLU A 89 -5.17 -10.70 3.68
CA GLU A 89 -3.99 -10.62 2.83
C GLU A 89 -2.91 -9.67 3.38
N ASN A 90 -2.24 -10.06 4.45
CA ASN A 90 -0.93 -9.51 4.76
C ASN A 90 0.10 -10.18 3.86
N LYS A 91 0.74 -9.42 2.97
CA LYS A 91 1.82 -9.97 2.14
C LYS A 91 3.11 -9.87 2.92
N LYS A 92 3.74 -11.01 3.17
CA LYS A 92 5.08 -11.10 3.76
C LYS A 92 5.88 -12.06 2.91
N ASP A 93 6.91 -11.54 2.26
CA ASP A 93 7.79 -12.30 1.39
C ASP A 93 9.23 -12.11 1.85
N GLU A 94 9.95 -13.22 1.99
CA GLU A 94 11.36 -13.25 2.36
C GLU A 94 12.11 -14.12 1.36
N PHE A 95 13.22 -13.60 0.83
CA PHE A 95 14.07 -14.36 -0.09
C PHE A 95 15.54 -13.91 -0.02
N PRO A 96 16.50 -14.80 -0.30
CA PRO A 96 17.91 -14.44 -0.35
C PRO A 96 18.21 -13.35 -1.40
N LYS A 97 19.12 -12.42 -1.07
CA LYS A 97 19.48 -11.29 -1.94
C LYS A 97 19.88 -11.69 -3.36
N TYR A 98 20.62 -12.78 -3.51
CA TYR A 98 21.08 -13.27 -4.82
C TYR A 98 19.93 -13.70 -5.75
N LYS A 99 18.72 -13.95 -5.22
CA LYS A 99 17.55 -14.28 -6.04
C LYS A 99 16.87 -13.05 -6.65
N LEU A 100 17.23 -11.84 -6.23
CA LEU A 100 16.73 -10.61 -6.82
C LEU A 100 17.33 -10.42 -8.22
N LEU A 101 16.47 -10.44 -9.25
CA LEU A 101 16.89 -10.25 -10.64
C LEU A 101 16.81 -8.79 -11.06
N LYS A 102 15.63 -8.19 -10.86
CA LYS A 102 15.35 -6.79 -11.19
C LYS A 102 14.16 -6.31 -10.38
N TYR A 103 13.93 -5.00 -10.39
CA TYR A 103 12.73 -4.39 -9.85
C TYR A 103 12.21 -3.33 -10.81
N ASN A 104 10.93 -2.99 -10.68
CA ASN A 104 10.30 -1.88 -11.39
C ASN A 104 9.37 -1.12 -10.44
N VAL A 105 9.38 0.21 -10.53
CA VAL A 105 8.46 1.08 -9.78
C VAL A 105 7.56 1.77 -10.78
N ILE A 106 6.26 1.51 -10.72
CA ILE A 106 5.27 2.21 -11.53
C ILE A 106 4.63 3.28 -10.66
N ASN A 107 4.80 4.53 -11.07
CA ASN A 107 4.28 5.71 -10.39
C ASN A 107 3.11 6.27 -11.20
N PHE A 108 1.89 5.92 -10.82
CA PHE A 108 0.69 6.62 -11.31
C PHE A 108 0.41 7.83 -10.41
N TYR A 109 -0.40 8.76 -10.91
CA TYR A 109 -0.74 9.98 -10.16
C TYR A 109 -1.41 9.68 -8.81
N ILE A 110 -2.18 8.59 -8.75
CA ILE A 110 -3.01 8.21 -7.59
C ILE A 110 -2.36 7.07 -6.79
N PHE A 111 -1.61 6.17 -7.42
CA PHE A 111 -1.04 4.99 -6.76
C PHE A 111 0.37 4.66 -7.25
N LYS A 112 1.18 4.10 -6.35
CA LYS A 112 2.54 3.66 -6.66
C LYS A 112 2.69 2.18 -6.35
N ARG A 113 3.24 1.43 -7.29
CA ARG A 113 3.44 -0.02 -7.15
C ARG A 113 4.88 -0.41 -7.41
N LEU A 114 5.41 -1.25 -6.53
CA LEU A 114 6.71 -1.88 -6.65
C LEU A 114 6.53 -3.32 -7.13
N TYR A 115 7.25 -3.65 -8.19
CA TYR A 115 7.32 -4.99 -8.78
C TYR A 115 8.72 -5.53 -8.57
N ILE A 116 8.85 -6.64 -7.83
CA ILE A 116 10.10 -7.33 -7.58
C ILE A 116 10.11 -8.62 -8.40
N TYR A 117 11.15 -8.82 -9.20
CA TYR A 117 11.32 -10.02 -10.01
C TYR A 117 12.34 -10.93 -9.33
N VAL A 118 11.89 -12.10 -8.90
CA VAL A 118 12.68 -13.06 -8.13
C VAL A 118 12.86 -14.34 -8.92
N SER A 119 14.07 -14.91 -8.88
CA SER A 119 14.36 -16.23 -9.42
C SER A 119 13.81 -17.33 -8.50
N SER A 120 13.10 -18.30 -9.06
CA SER A 120 12.53 -19.45 -8.36
C SER A 120 13.22 -20.76 -8.73
N LYS A 121 12.87 -21.84 -8.02
CA LYS A 121 13.32 -23.20 -8.35
C LYS A 121 12.95 -23.51 -9.81
N LYS A 122 13.88 -24.10 -10.57
CA LYS A 122 13.74 -24.42 -12.01
C LYS A 122 13.71 -23.19 -12.95
N ASN A 123 14.52 -22.16 -12.69
CA ASN A 123 14.69 -20.96 -13.55
C ASN A 123 13.40 -20.18 -13.89
N LYS A 124 12.33 -20.37 -13.13
CA LYS A 124 11.10 -19.58 -13.30
C LYS A 124 11.24 -18.22 -12.62
N VAL A 125 10.71 -17.17 -13.24
CA VAL A 125 10.66 -15.82 -12.66
C VAL A 125 9.31 -15.61 -11.98
N ILE A 126 9.33 -15.24 -10.70
CA ILE A 126 8.15 -14.85 -9.93
C ILE A 126 8.12 -13.33 -9.79
N VAL A 127 6.95 -12.73 -9.94
CA VAL A 127 6.75 -11.28 -9.78
C VAL A 127 5.97 -11.01 -8.50
N LEU A 128 6.64 -10.42 -7.52
CA LEU A 128 6.04 -9.97 -6.27
C LEU A 128 5.60 -8.51 -6.42
N LYS A 129 4.39 -8.19 -5.96
CA LYS A 129 3.74 -6.88 -6.14
C LYS A 129 3.40 -6.26 -4.80
N TYR A 130 3.84 -5.04 -4.57
CA TYR A 130 3.63 -4.27 -3.34
C TYR A 130 3.13 -2.86 -3.63
N ASP A 131 2.21 -2.37 -2.80
CA ASP A 131 1.77 -0.99 -2.80
C ASP A 131 2.76 -0.14 -2.00
N VAL A 132 3.29 0.89 -2.65
CA VAL A 132 4.25 1.85 -2.06
C VAL A 132 3.73 3.29 -2.12
N THR A 133 2.44 3.47 -2.39
CA THR A 133 1.75 4.78 -2.49
C THR A 133 2.00 5.65 -1.27
N TYR A 134 2.00 5.04 -0.07
CA TYR A 134 2.10 5.72 1.21
C TYR A 134 3.55 6.02 1.64
N LEU A 135 4.55 5.63 0.84
CA LEU A 135 5.93 6.04 1.06
C LEU A 135 6.14 7.49 0.62
N ARG A 136 6.85 8.24 1.46
CA ARG A 136 7.34 9.58 1.12
C ARG A 136 8.36 9.49 -0.01
N LYS A 137 8.60 10.62 -0.69
CA LYS A 137 9.58 10.69 -1.79
C LYS A 137 10.97 10.21 -1.35
N ASN A 138 11.41 10.60 -0.16
CA ASN A 138 12.71 10.21 0.38
C ASN A 138 12.76 8.71 0.69
N GLU A 139 11.75 8.18 1.37
CA GLU A 139 11.63 6.74 1.67
C GLU A 139 11.66 5.89 0.39
N LEU A 140 10.93 6.33 -0.65
CA LEU A 140 10.95 5.65 -1.95
C LEU A 140 12.33 5.73 -2.61
N LYS A 141 13.00 6.89 -2.55
CA LYS A 141 14.36 7.06 -3.08
C LYS A 141 15.35 6.14 -2.37
N ASP A 142 15.28 6.04 -1.05
CA ASP A 142 16.16 5.18 -0.26
C ASP A 142 15.91 3.70 -0.57
N LEU A 143 14.64 3.30 -0.73
CA LEU A 143 14.26 1.95 -1.15
C LEU A 143 14.85 1.61 -2.52
N ILE A 144 14.68 2.51 -3.50
CA ILE A 144 15.24 2.36 -4.85
C ILE A 144 16.77 2.25 -4.79
N PHE A 145 17.42 3.09 -4.00
CA PHE A 145 18.88 3.06 -3.81
C PHE A 145 19.36 1.71 -3.23
N SER A 146 18.67 1.20 -2.21
CA SER A 146 18.96 -0.10 -1.61
C SER A 146 18.82 -1.25 -2.62
N LEU A 147 17.72 -1.28 -3.36
CA LEU A 147 17.47 -2.31 -4.38
C LEU A 147 18.48 -2.25 -5.53
N ASN A 148 18.87 -1.04 -5.96
CA ASN A 148 19.92 -0.84 -6.96
C ASN A 148 21.24 -1.46 -6.52
N LYS A 149 21.64 -1.26 -5.25
CA LYS A 149 22.88 -1.84 -4.72
C LYS A 149 22.87 -3.37 -4.82
N VAL A 150 21.76 -4.00 -4.45
CA VAL A 150 21.62 -5.46 -4.50
C VAL A 150 21.64 -5.98 -5.95
N VAL A 151 20.84 -5.38 -6.84
CA VAL A 151 20.80 -5.79 -8.26
C VAL A 151 22.16 -5.63 -8.94
N ARG A 152 22.86 -4.52 -8.68
CA ARG A 152 24.19 -4.28 -9.25
C ARG A 152 25.19 -5.33 -8.76
N SER A 153 25.24 -5.60 -7.46
CA SER A 153 26.12 -6.63 -6.91
C SER A 153 25.83 -8.03 -7.48
N ASN A 154 24.56 -8.39 -7.67
CA ASN A 154 24.19 -9.66 -8.29
C ASN A 154 24.64 -9.76 -9.75
N LYS A 155 24.54 -8.67 -10.53
CA LYS A 155 25.01 -8.64 -11.92
C LYS A 155 26.52 -8.79 -12.03
N GLU A 156 27.27 -8.09 -11.18
CA GLU A 156 28.74 -8.18 -11.13
C GLU A 156 29.21 -9.60 -10.76
N ASN A 157 28.53 -10.25 -9.81
CA ASN A 157 28.82 -11.64 -9.44
C ASN A 157 28.49 -12.64 -10.55
N LEU A 158 27.46 -12.37 -11.36
CA LEU A 158 27.11 -13.22 -12.50
C LEU A 158 28.15 -13.09 -13.63
N SER A 159 28.71 -11.90 -13.85
CA SER A 159 29.76 -11.69 -14.87
C SER A 159 31.14 -12.24 -14.48
N ARG A 160 31.37 -12.52 -13.19
CA ARG A 160 32.64 -13.06 -12.67
C ARG A 160 32.66 -14.59 -12.57
N ARG A 161 31.53 -15.24 -12.82
CA ARG A 161 31.36 -16.70 -12.86
C ARG A 161 31.30 -17.15 -14.30
#